data_AF-A0A520CLV6-F1
#
_entry.id   AF-A0A520CLV6-F1
#
_cell.length_a   1.000
_cell.length_b   1.000
_cell.length_c   1.000
_cell.angle_alpha   90.00
_cell.angle_beta   90.00
_cell.angle_gamma   90.00
#
_symmetry.space_group_name_H-M   'P 1'
#
loop_
_entity.id
_entity.type
_entity.pdbx_description
1 polymer ?
#
loop_
_entity_poly.entity_id
_entity_poly.type
_entity_poly.pdbx_seq_one_letter_code
_entity_poly.pdbx_strand_id
1 'polypeptide(L)'
;SIYMMADSGARGSAAQIRQVAGMRGLMAKPDGSIIETPITANFREGLNVLEYFISTHGARKGLADTALKTANSGYLTRRLVDVTQDLVVTEQDCGTTDGAVMRAIVEGGEVIESLRDRILGRSAAEEVLHPETRAVLAKATQMLDEDLIDEFEAAGVDEVKVRTALTCATRYGLCAKCYGRDLGRGGLVNNGEAVGVIAAQSIGEPGTQLTMRTFHIGGAASRAAVASSVEAKSAGSIGFNSTMRYVSNTKGELVVIARSGEIVIHDDLGRERERHKVPYGAILAVKADQQIKAGVVLANWDPLTRPIITEFAGKVKFENVEEGLTVAKQVDEVTGLSTLVVIDPKRRGATKVVRPQVKLIDASGAEVKIPGTDHSVTIGFPVGA
;
A
#
# COMPACT_ATOMS: atom_id res chain seq x y z
N SER A 1 -10.55 26.46 18.50
CA SER A 1 -11.71 25.63 18.11
C SER A 1 -11.50 24.95 16.77
N ILE A 2 -11.08 25.65 15.70
CA ILE A 2 -10.90 25.06 14.35
C ILE A 2 -9.91 23.88 14.32
N TYR A 3 -8.76 24.02 14.98
CA TYR A 3 -7.80 22.91 15.12
C TYR A 3 -8.45 21.69 15.80
N MET A 4 -9.16 21.89 16.92
CA MET A 4 -9.86 20.81 17.62
C MET A 4 -10.92 20.12 16.76
N MET A 5 -11.60 20.83 15.85
CA MET A 5 -12.59 20.22 14.94
C MET A 5 -11.95 19.30 13.89
N ALA A 6 -10.74 19.62 13.44
CA ALA A 6 -9.99 18.77 12.52
C ALA A 6 -9.29 17.61 13.25
N ASP A 7 -8.66 17.89 14.39
CA ASP A 7 -7.94 16.89 15.21
C ASP A 7 -8.88 15.83 15.79
N SER A 8 -10.10 16.23 16.19
CA SER A 8 -11.15 15.30 16.64
C SER A 8 -11.77 14.46 15.51
N GLY A 9 -11.46 14.74 14.24
CA GLY A 9 -12.09 14.07 13.09
C GLY A 9 -13.57 14.41 12.89
N ALA A 10 -14.16 15.30 13.70
CA ALA A 10 -15.58 15.63 13.65
C ALA A 10 -15.97 16.29 12.31
N ARG A 11 -15.25 17.35 11.93
CA ARG A 11 -15.38 18.03 10.63
C ARG A 11 -14.23 19.01 10.46
N GLY A 12 -13.41 18.82 9.44
CA GLY A 12 -12.25 19.67 9.24
C GLY A 12 -11.17 18.91 8.51
N SER A 13 -10.42 19.58 7.63
CA SER A 13 -9.19 19.03 7.06
C SER A 13 -8.08 20.06 7.11
N ALA A 14 -6.82 19.62 7.03
CA ALA A 14 -5.67 20.51 6.94
C ALA A 14 -5.81 21.52 5.78
N ALA A 15 -6.42 21.08 4.66
CA ALA A 15 -6.72 21.95 3.53
C ALA A 15 -7.74 23.06 3.88
N GLN A 16 -8.76 22.76 4.68
CA GLN A 16 -9.73 23.75 5.16
C GLN A 16 -9.10 24.71 6.17
N ILE A 17 -8.27 24.21 7.10
CA ILE A 17 -7.53 25.05 8.05
C ILE A 17 -6.65 26.04 7.31
N ARG A 18 -5.91 25.58 6.30
CA ARG A 18 -5.03 26.41 5.48
C ARG A 18 -5.80 27.58 4.84
N GLN A 19 -6.99 27.32 4.28
CA GLN A 19 -7.80 28.37 3.64
C GLN A 19 -8.39 29.38 4.63
N VAL A 20 -8.65 28.98 5.88
CA VAL A 20 -9.25 29.87 6.89
C VAL A 20 -8.20 30.69 7.65
N ALA A 21 -7.05 30.10 7.97
CA ALA A 21 -6.06 30.70 8.87
C ALA A 21 -4.68 30.95 8.24
N GLY A 22 -4.39 30.39 7.07
CA GLY A 22 -3.10 30.53 6.39
C GLY A 22 -3.21 31.35 5.11
N MET A 23 -3.34 30.66 3.97
CA MET A 23 -3.54 31.24 2.65
C MET A 23 -4.44 30.33 1.83
N ARG A 24 -5.22 30.89 0.91
CA ARG A 24 -6.07 30.09 0.02
C ARG A 24 -5.26 29.31 -1.03
N GLY A 25 -4.16 29.88 -1.51
CA GLY A 25 -3.16 29.19 -2.34
C GLY A 25 -3.48 29.18 -3.84
N LEU A 26 -3.00 28.15 -4.53
CA LEU A 26 -3.08 27.99 -5.98
C LEU A 26 -4.42 27.39 -6.41
N MET A 27 -5.00 27.94 -7.48
CA MET A 27 -6.27 27.50 -8.04
C MET A 27 -6.08 26.82 -9.40
N ALA A 28 -6.96 25.89 -9.74
CA ALA A 28 -6.98 25.26 -11.06
C ALA A 28 -7.87 26.03 -12.04
N LYS A 29 -7.42 26.15 -13.30
CA LYS A 29 -8.25 26.58 -14.44
C LYS A 29 -9.23 25.47 -14.84
N PRO A 30 -10.28 25.78 -15.63
CA PRO A 30 -11.23 24.77 -16.13
C PRO A 30 -10.60 23.67 -16.99
N ASP A 31 -9.42 23.91 -17.57
CA ASP A 31 -8.62 22.95 -18.33
C ASP A 31 -7.78 22.01 -17.44
N GLY A 32 -7.75 22.24 -16.11
CA GLY A 32 -6.99 21.46 -15.14
C GLY A 32 -5.57 21.99 -14.88
N SER A 33 -5.09 22.98 -15.65
CA SER A 33 -3.79 23.62 -15.40
C SER A 33 -3.86 24.51 -14.15
N ILE A 34 -2.72 24.68 -13.48
CA ILE A 34 -2.63 25.54 -12.29
C ILE A 34 -2.44 27.00 -12.73
N ILE A 35 -3.18 27.92 -12.10
CA ILE A 35 -3.00 29.35 -12.28
C ILE A 35 -1.74 29.78 -11.53
N GLU A 36 -0.79 30.40 -12.23
CA GLU A 36 0.49 30.83 -11.68
C GLU A 36 0.36 31.92 -10.60
N THR A 37 -0.71 32.71 -10.64
CA THR A 37 -1.00 33.75 -9.64
C THR A 37 -1.69 33.15 -8.41
N PRO A 38 -1.02 33.07 -7.25
CA PRO A 38 -1.62 32.50 -6.04
C PRO A 38 -2.55 33.51 -5.35
N ILE A 39 -3.53 33.00 -4.60
CA ILE A 39 -4.30 33.79 -3.64
C ILE A 39 -3.58 33.74 -2.30
N THR A 40 -2.86 34.81 -1.95
CA THR A 40 -2.09 34.90 -0.71
C THR A 40 -2.98 35.13 0.50
N ALA A 41 -4.14 35.79 0.32
CA ALA A 41 -5.10 36.04 1.38
C ALA A 41 -5.80 34.76 1.87
N ASN A 42 -6.29 34.80 3.10
CA ASN A 42 -7.17 33.78 3.68
C ASN A 42 -8.62 34.30 3.86
N PHE A 43 -9.54 33.39 4.22
CA PHE A 43 -10.94 33.78 4.41
C PHE A 43 -11.19 34.76 5.55
N ARG A 44 -10.29 34.85 6.54
CA ARG A 44 -10.40 35.82 7.62
C ARG A 44 -9.99 37.22 7.16
N GLU A 45 -8.99 37.33 6.31
CA GLU A 45 -8.52 38.58 5.70
C GLU A 45 -9.48 39.10 4.62
N GLY A 46 -10.22 38.17 3.98
CA GLY A 46 -11.13 38.48 2.89
C GLY A 46 -10.46 38.33 1.53
N LEU A 47 -11.28 38.24 0.47
CA LEU A 47 -10.81 38.10 -0.92
C LEU A 47 -11.18 39.36 -1.70
N ASN A 48 -10.24 39.87 -2.50
CA ASN A 48 -10.55 40.92 -3.46
C ASN A 48 -11.37 40.37 -4.64
N VAL A 49 -11.93 41.27 -5.47
CA VAL A 49 -12.82 40.88 -6.59
C VAL A 49 -12.13 39.92 -7.56
N LEU A 50 -10.84 40.14 -7.86
CA LEU A 50 -10.08 39.32 -8.78
C LEU A 50 -9.81 37.92 -8.21
N GLU A 51 -9.38 37.83 -6.95
CA GLU A 51 -9.14 36.57 -6.24
C GLU A 51 -10.41 35.73 -6.11
N TYR A 52 -11.53 36.38 -5.78
CA TYR A 52 -12.84 35.72 -5.73
C TYR A 52 -13.22 35.19 -7.12
N PHE A 53 -13.10 36.02 -8.16
CA PHE A 53 -13.42 35.64 -9.54
C PHE A 53 -12.56 34.48 -10.04
N ILE A 54 -11.25 34.49 -9.77
CA ILE A 54 -10.34 33.38 -10.08
C ILE A 54 -10.79 32.10 -9.37
N SER A 55 -11.16 32.18 -8.08
CA SER A 55 -11.64 31.02 -7.32
C SER A 55 -12.97 30.44 -7.85
N THR A 56 -13.79 31.23 -8.56
CA THR A 56 -15.07 30.74 -9.09
C THR A 56 -14.92 29.76 -10.27
N HIS A 57 -13.84 29.87 -11.06
CA HIS A 57 -13.64 29.04 -12.24
C HIS A 57 -13.46 27.57 -11.87
N GLY A 58 -12.53 27.30 -10.94
CA GLY A 58 -12.31 25.96 -10.40
C GLY A 58 -13.56 25.43 -9.68
N ALA A 59 -14.19 26.26 -8.83
CA ALA A 59 -15.39 25.85 -8.09
C ALA A 59 -16.55 25.47 -9.02
N ARG A 60 -16.82 26.27 -10.06
CA ARG A 60 -17.88 25.98 -11.05
C ARG A 60 -17.57 24.71 -11.83
N LYS A 61 -16.31 24.50 -12.24
CA LYS A 61 -15.90 23.26 -12.92
C LYS A 61 -16.06 22.04 -12.01
N GLY A 62 -15.66 22.14 -10.74
CA GLY A 62 -15.83 21.08 -9.75
C GLY A 62 -17.31 20.71 -9.51
N LEU A 63 -18.19 21.70 -9.39
CA LEU A 63 -19.64 21.50 -9.25
C LEU A 63 -20.28 20.92 -10.51
N ALA A 64 -19.85 21.36 -11.70
CA ALA A 64 -20.33 20.80 -12.95
C ALA A 64 -19.88 19.33 -13.14
N ASP A 65 -18.60 19.05 -12.88
CA ASP A 65 -18.04 17.71 -12.99
C ASP A 65 -18.67 16.75 -11.98
N THR A 66 -18.97 17.24 -10.78
CA THR A 66 -19.79 16.53 -9.80
C THR A 66 -21.10 16.06 -10.40
N ALA A 67 -21.88 16.98 -10.96
CA ALA A 67 -23.22 16.67 -11.45
C ALA A 67 -23.15 15.69 -12.63
N LEU A 68 -22.19 15.88 -13.54
CA LEU A 68 -22.04 15.06 -14.74
C LEU A 68 -21.45 13.68 -14.44
N LYS A 69 -20.38 13.58 -13.64
CA LYS A 69 -19.69 12.32 -13.37
C LYS A 69 -20.49 11.41 -12.43
N THR A 70 -21.35 11.97 -11.58
CA THR A 70 -22.28 11.18 -10.75
C THR A 70 -23.18 10.29 -11.62
N ALA A 71 -23.67 10.82 -12.74
CA ALA A 71 -24.49 10.04 -13.67
C ALA A 71 -23.72 8.85 -14.28
N ASN A 72 -22.45 9.04 -14.63
CA ASN A 72 -21.61 7.97 -15.16
C ASN A 72 -21.38 6.86 -14.13
N SER A 73 -21.12 7.23 -12.87
CA SER A 73 -20.96 6.26 -11.77
C SER A 73 -22.25 5.48 -11.53
N GLY A 74 -23.40 6.16 -11.48
CA GLY A 74 -24.70 5.49 -11.31
C GLY A 74 -25.04 4.56 -12.48
N TYR A 75 -24.72 4.97 -13.72
CA TYR A 75 -24.91 4.13 -14.89
C TYR A 75 -24.01 2.88 -14.87
N LEU A 76 -22.75 3.03 -14.43
CA LEU A 76 -21.85 1.90 -14.22
C LEU A 76 -22.41 0.93 -13.18
N THR A 77 -22.89 1.44 -12.03
CA THR A 77 -23.51 0.59 -10.99
C THR A 77 -24.67 -0.22 -11.53
N ARG A 78 -25.56 0.40 -12.34
CA ARG A 78 -26.65 -0.32 -12.98
C ARG A 78 -26.13 -1.45 -13.87
N ARG A 79 -25.14 -1.18 -14.73
CA ARG A 79 -24.53 -2.21 -15.59
C ARG A 79 -23.85 -3.31 -14.79
N LEU A 80 -23.19 -2.98 -13.68
CA LEU A 80 -22.58 -3.96 -12.79
C LEU A 80 -23.64 -4.89 -12.22
N VAL A 81 -24.77 -4.36 -11.74
CA VAL A 81 -25.89 -5.16 -11.24
C VAL A 81 -26.47 -6.05 -12.34
N ASP A 82 -26.72 -5.50 -13.54
CA ASP A 82 -27.27 -6.26 -14.67
C ASP A 82 -26.42 -7.50 -15.02
N VAL A 83 -25.08 -7.39 -14.90
CA VAL A 83 -24.15 -8.49 -15.18
C VAL A 83 -24.00 -9.47 -14.01
N THR A 84 -24.14 -9.00 -12.78
CA THR A 84 -23.80 -9.78 -11.57
C THR A 84 -25.01 -10.33 -10.82
N GLN A 85 -26.24 -9.91 -11.15
CA GLN A 85 -27.45 -10.31 -10.43
C GLN A 85 -27.67 -11.82 -10.31
N ASP A 86 -27.21 -12.60 -11.28
CA ASP A 86 -27.36 -14.06 -11.31
C ASP A 86 -26.35 -14.79 -10.39
N LEU A 87 -25.41 -14.06 -9.80
CA LEU A 87 -24.36 -14.62 -8.97
C LEU A 87 -24.84 -14.75 -7.51
N VAL A 88 -25.34 -15.93 -7.20
CA VAL A 88 -25.86 -16.35 -5.89
C VAL A 88 -25.01 -17.47 -5.34
N VAL A 89 -24.86 -17.54 -4.01
CA VAL A 89 -24.24 -18.71 -3.37
C VAL A 89 -25.20 -19.89 -3.46
N THR A 90 -24.80 -20.99 -4.10
CA THR A 90 -25.71 -22.14 -4.37
C THR A 90 -25.27 -23.43 -3.67
N GLU A 91 -24.00 -23.57 -3.36
CA GLU A 91 -23.44 -24.77 -2.74
C GLU A 91 -22.37 -24.43 -1.70
N GLN A 92 -22.02 -25.39 -0.84
CA GLN A 92 -21.03 -25.15 0.21
C GLN A 92 -19.59 -25.20 -0.32
N ASP A 93 -19.28 -26.16 -1.18
CA ASP A 93 -17.95 -26.43 -1.71
C ASP A 93 -18.02 -26.95 -3.15
N CYS A 94 -17.35 -26.29 -4.08
CA CYS A 94 -17.22 -26.76 -5.46
C CYS A 94 -16.09 -27.79 -5.67
N GLY A 95 -15.32 -28.11 -4.62
CA GLY A 95 -14.22 -29.09 -4.68
C GLY A 95 -12.96 -28.61 -5.41
N THR A 96 -12.92 -27.36 -5.87
CA THR A 96 -11.72 -26.81 -6.53
C THR A 96 -10.56 -26.67 -5.55
N THR A 97 -9.38 -27.11 -5.98
CA THR A 97 -8.09 -26.85 -5.32
C THR A 97 -7.37 -25.64 -5.91
N ASP A 98 -7.94 -25.04 -6.97
CA ASP A 98 -7.38 -23.88 -7.62
C ASP A 98 -7.69 -22.60 -6.84
N GLY A 99 -6.69 -21.73 -6.78
CA GLY A 99 -6.74 -20.50 -6.01
C GLY A 99 -5.76 -19.48 -6.56
N ALA A 100 -5.82 -18.27 -6.01
CA ALA A 100 -4.87 -17.22 -6.29
C ALA A 100 -3.89 -17.08 -5.13
N VAL A 101 -2.61 -16.90 -5.45
CA VAL A 101 -1.58 -16.60 -4.47
C VAL A 101 -1.70 -15.13 -4.09
N MET A 102 -2.01 -14.85 -2.82
CA MET A 102 -2.11 -13.50 -2.28
C MET A 102 -0.82 -13.13 -1.54
N ARG A 103 -0.38 -11.90 -1.74
CA ARG A 103 0.81 -11.27 -1.12
C ARG A 103 0.47 -9.86 -0.70
N ALA A 104 1.18 -9.28 0.26
CA ALA A 104 1.03 -7.86 0.56
C ALA A 104 1.29 -6.99 -0.69
N ILE A 105 0.45 -5.97 -0.91
CA ILE A 105 0.65 -5.01 -2.01
C ILE A 105 1.55 -3.90 -1.48
N VAL A 106 2.73 -3.79 -2.07
CA VAL A 106 3.73 -2.79 -1.69
C VAL A 106 3.94 -1.85 -2.86
N GLU A 107 3.55 -0.58 -2.69
CA GLU A 107 3.84 0.50 -3.63
C GLU A 107 4.69 1.57 -2.96
N GLY A 108 5.75 2.03 -3.62
CA GLY A 108 6.63 3.07 -3.07
C GLY A 108 7.39 2.69 -1.78
N GLY A 109 7.40 1.42 -1.36
CA GLY A 109 8.00 1.01 -0.08
C GLY A 109 7.05 1.11 1.11
N GLU A 110 5.87 1.69 0.89
CA GLU A 110 4.75 1.62 1.81
C GLU A 110 3.92 0.37 1.50
N VAL A 111 3.53 -0.35 2.54
CA VAL A 111 2.56 -1.44 2.41
C VAL A 111 1.19 -0.79 2.25
N ILE A 112 0.69 -0.72 1.02
CA ILE A 112 -0.65 -0.18 0.73
C ILE A 112 -1.71 -1.07 1.35
N GLU A 113 -1.57 -2.38 1.14
CA GLU A 113 -2.52 -3.37 1.63
C GLU A 113 -1.73 -4.55 2.21
N SER A 114 -1.96 -4.83 3.49
CA SER A 114 -1.28 -5.89 4.21
C SER A 114 -1.77 -7.28 3.74
N LEU A 115 -0.98 -8.33 3.98
CA LEU A 115 -1.44 -9.69 3.67
C LEU A 115 -2.71 -10.02 4.48
N ARG A 116 -2.76 -9.60 5.75
CA ARG A 116 -3.90 -9.73 6.67
C ARG A 116 -5.20 -9.25 6.03
N ASP A 117 -5.23 -8.01 5.57
CA ASP A 117 -6.46 -7.41 5.02
C ASP A 117 -6.92 -8.12 3.74
N ARG A 118 -5.98 -8.65 2.95
CA ARG A 118 -6.28 -9.34 1.69
C ARG A 118 -6.86 -10.73 1.88
N ILE A 119 -6.43 -11.45 2.91
CA ILE A 119 -6.80 -12.86 3.15
C ILE A 119 -7.92 -13.03 4.18
N LEU A 120 -8.20 -12.01 5.00
CA LEU A 120 -9.24 -12.08 6.03
C LEU A 120 -10.59 -12.53 5.48
N GLY A 121 -11.15 -13.56 6.12
CA GLY A 121 -12.43 -14.15 5.75
C GLY A 121 -12.40 -14.99 4.47
N ARG A 122 -11.26 -15.19 3.81
CA ARG A 122 -11.13 -16.10 2.66
C ARG A 122 -10.83 -17.53 3.14
N SER A 123 -11.02 -18.51 2.26
CA SER A 123 -10.63 -19.89 2.54
C SER A 123 -9.28 -20.25 1.91
N ALA A 124 -8.42 -20.97 2.63
CA ALA A 124 -7.17 -21.49 2.10
C ALA A 124 -7.43 -22.52 0.98
N ALA A 125 -6.70 -22.46 -0.13
CA ALA A 125 -6.80 -23.43 -1.22
C ALA A 125 -5.96 -24.68 -0.96
N GLU A 126 -4.84 -24.52 -0.26
CA GLU A 126 -3.92 -25.59 0.15
C GLU A 126 -3.55 -25.43 1.63
N GLU A 127 -2.87 -26.43 2.19
CA GLU A 127 -2.39 -26.36 3.57
C GLU A 127 -1.29 -25.29 3.70
N VAL A 128 -1.46 -24.37 4.65
CA VAL A 128 -0.48 -23.33 4.93
C VAL A 128 0.50 -23.87 5.96
N LEU A 129 1.76 -23.95 5.59
CA LEU A 129 2.84 -24.46 6.43
C LEU A 129 3.62 -23.31 7.07
N HIS A 130 4.06 -23.51 8.31
CA HIS A 130 5.00 -22.61 8.96
C HIS A 130 6.34 -22.63 8.20
N PRO A 131 6.93 -21.46 7.87
CA PRO A 131 8.13 -21.39 7.04
C PRO A 131 9.35 -22.12 7.66
N GLU A 132 9.53 -22.00 8.98
CA GLU A 132 10.64 -22.65 9.68
C GLU A 132 10.35 -24.09 10.15
N THR A 133 9.24 -24.30 10.86
CA THR A 133 8.97 -25.59 11.53
C THR A 133 8.27 -26.61 10.64
N ARG A 134 7.72 -26.18 9.49
CA ARG A 134 6.85 -26.97 8.60
C ARG A 134 5.61 -27.55 9.29
N ALA A 135 5.23 -27.04 10.46
CA ALA A 135 3.96 -27.37 11.07
C ALA A 135 2.80 -26.82 10.23
N VAL A 136 1.67 -27.51 10.18
CA VAL A 136 0.47 -27.06 9.48
C VAL A 136 -0.21 -25.97 10.32
N LEU A 137 -0.24 -24.74 9.81
CA LEU A 137 -0.90 -23.59 10.45
C LEU A 137 -2.39 -23.54 10.11
N ALA A 138 -2.74 -23.74 8.83
CA ALA A 138 -4.13 -23.85 8.41
C ALA A 138 -4.32 -25.02 7.46
N LYS A 139 -5.43 -25.74 7.63
CA LYS A 139 -5.81 -26.86 6.77
C LYS A 139 -6.36 -26.34 5.44
N ALA A 140 -6.27 -27.16 4.41
CA ALA A 140 -6.91 -26.86 3.14
C ALA A 140 -8.41 -26.62 3.35
N THR A 141 -8.95 -25.58 2.71
CA THR A 141 -10.36 -25.17 2.77
C THR A 141 -10.83 -24.62 4.13
N GLN A 142 -9.92 -24.41 5.08
CA GLN A 142 -10.22 -23.68 6.31
C GLN A 142 -10.38 -22.19 6.01
N MET A 143 -11.39 -21.56 6.64
CA MET A 143 -11.55 -20.10 6.60
C MET A 143 -10.48 -19.44 7.47
N LEU A 144 -9.95 -18.32 6.99
CA LEU A 144 -8.94 -17.53 7.66
C LEU A 144 -9.63 -16.45 8.51
N ASP A 145 -9.77 -16.76 9.79
CA ASP A 145 -10.27 -15.85 10.82
C ASP A 145 -9.14 -15.01 11.43
N GLU A 146 -9.48 -14.01 12.23
CA GLU A 146 -8.53 -13.08 12.85
C GLU A 146 -7.45 -13.80 13.65
N ASP A 147 -7.82 -14.83 14.44
CA ASP A 147 -6.88 -15.60 15.27
C ASP A 147 -5.82 -16.33 14.41
N LEU A 148 -6.24 -16.95 13.31
CA LEU A 148 -5.33 -17.64 12.38
C LEU A 148 -4.39 -16.67 11.67
N ILE A 149 -4.87 -15.45 11.40
CA ILE A 149 -4.05 -14.43 10.74
C ILE A 149 -3.00 -13.88 11.70
N ASP A 150 -3.35 -13.70 12.98
CA ASP A 150 -2.37 -13.32 14.00
C ASP A 150 -1.28 -14.41 14.13
N GLU A 151 -1.64 -15.70 14.05
CA GLU A 151 -0.67 -16.80 13.97
C GLU A 151 0.20 -16.73 12.71
N PHE A 152 -0.37 -16.39 11.54
CA PHE A 152 0.38 -16.25 10.30
C PHE A 152 1.37 -15.08 10.33
N GLU A 153 0.96 -13.95 10.92
CA GLU A 153 1.83 -12.78 11.11
C GLU A 153 2.98 -13.11 12.07
N ALA A 154 2.70 -13.81 13.17
CA ALA A 154 3.72 -14.25 14.13
C ALA A 154 4.70 -15.27 13.52
N ALA A 155 4.21 -16.17 12.66
CA ALA A 155 5.02 -17.16 11.95
C ALA A 155 5.79 -16.56 10.76
N GLY A 156 5.52 -15.31 10.36
CA GLY A 156 6.18 -14.66 9.24
C GLY A 156 5.80 -15.22 7.86
N VAL A 157 4.53 -15.59 7.66
CA VAL A 157 4.05 -16.10 6.36
C VAL A 157 3.95 -14.96 5.34
N ASP A 158 4.69 -15.07 4.23
CA ASP A 158 4.75 -14.04 3.19
C ASP A 158 3.64 -14.14 2.13
N GLU A 159 3.14 -15.35 1.87
CA GLU A 159 2.15 -15.61 0.84
C GLU A 159 1.21 -16.75 1.23
N VAL A 160 -0.05 -16.64 0.81
CA VAL A 160 -1.07 -17.66 1.04
C VAL A 160 -1.86 -17.87 -0.25
N LYS A 161 -2.01 -19.11 -0.66
CA LYS A 161 -2.90 -19.48 -1.76
C LYS A 161 -4.33 -19.61 -1.23
N VAL A 162 -5.20 -18.71 -1.66
CA VAL A 162 -6.61 -18.66 -1.22
C VAL A 162 -7.55 -18.99 -2.37
N ARG A 163 -8.71 -19.54 -2.04
CA ARG A 163 -9.79 -19.73 -3.01
C ARG A 163 -10.38 -18.38 -3.41
N THR A 164 -10.83 -18.30 -4.65
CA THR A 164 -11.40 -17.06 -5.20
C THR A 164 -12.67 -17.33 -5.97
N ALA A 165 -13.48 -16.29 -6.15
CA ALA A 165 -14.66 -16.36 -6.99
C ALA A 165 -14.36 -16.74 -8.45
N LEU A 166 -13.18 -16.35 -8.96
CA LEU A 166 -12.77 -16.61 -10.34
C LEU A 166 -12.35 -18.07 -10.59
N THR A 167 -11.84 -18.76 -9.57
CA THR A 167 -11.41 -20.17 -9.66
C THR A 167 -12.51 -21.15 -9.24
N CYS A 168 -13.74 -20.67 -9.06
CA CYS A 168 -14.87 -21.48 -8.62
C CYS A 168 -15.36 -22.40 -9.75
N ALA A 169 -15.51 -23.70 -9.46
CA ALA A 169 -15.99 -24.69 -10.42
C ALA A 169 -17.53 -24.81 -10.50
N THR A 170 -18.27 -24.06 -9.68
CA THR A 170 -19.74 -24.03 -9.69
C THR A 170 -20.26 -23.50 -11.03
N ARG A 171 -21.16 -24.25 -11.68
CA ARG A 171 -21.65 -23.90 -13.03
C ARG A 171 -22.56 -22.67 -13.06
N TYR A 172 -23.47 -22.57 -12.09
CA TYR A 172 -24.41 -21.45 -11.95
C TYR A 172 -24.38 -20.97 -10.50
N GLY A 173 -23.86 -19.77 -10.30
CA GLY A 173 -23.60 -19.21 -8.97
C GLY A 173 -22.19 -19.51 -8.47
N LEU A 174 -22.06 -19.58 -7.15
CA LEU A 174 -20.78 -19.64 -6.47
C LEU A 174 -20.86 -20.51 -5.22
N CYS A 175 -19.76 -21.16 -4.82
CA CYS A 175 -19.74 -21.90 -3.57
C CYS A 175 -19.33 -21.03 -2.37
N ALA A 176 -19.87 -21.34 -1.19
CA ALA A 176 -19.61 -20.58 0.03
C ALA A 176 -18.11 -20.48 0.37
N LYS A 177 -17.33 -21.55 0.15
CA LYS A 177 -15.88 -21.56 0.42
C LYS A 177 -15.05 -20.72 -0.54
N CYS A 178 -15.48 -20.54 -1.80
CA CYS A 178 -14.79 -19.66 -2.75
C CYS A 178 -15.08 -18.18 -2.50
N TYR A 179 -16.24 -17.86 -1.90
CA TYR A 179 -16.54 -16.50 -1.42
C TYR A 179 -15.83 -16.22 -0.10
N GLY A 180 -16.03 -17.12 0.87
CA GLY A 180 -15.60 -16.97 2.25
C GLY A 180 -16.65 -16.30 3.13
N ARG A 181 -16.21 -15.32 3.91
CA ARG A 181 -16.98 -14.64 4.95
C ARG A 181 -17.93 -13.58 4.37
N ASP A 182 -19.14 -13.54 4.90
CA ASP A 182 -20.06 -12.41 4.73
C ASP A 182 -19.59 -11.25 5.61
N LEU A 183 -19.13 -10.16 4.99
CA LEU A 183 -18.61 -8.98 5.69
C LEU A 183 -19.70 -8.19 6.44
N GLY A 184 -20.99 -8.40 6.12
CA GLY A 184 -22.11 -7.76 6.81
C GLY A 184 -22.51 -8.48 8.09
N ARG A 185 -22.43 -9.82 8.11
CA ARG A 185 -22.84 -10.65 9.26
C ARG A 185 -21.68 -11.25 10.05
N GLY A 186 -20.48 -11.26 9.48
CA GLY A 186 -19.26 -11.72 10.14
C GLY A 186 -19.08 -13.24 10.23
N GLY A 187 -19.90 -14.06 9.57
CA GLY A 187 -19.75 -15.51 9.48
C GLY A 187 -19.53 -16.00 8.05
N LEU A 188 -19.41 -17.32 7.85
CA LEU A 188 -19.42 -17.90 6.50
C LEU A 188 -20.69 -17.49 5.76
N VAL A 189 -20.56 -17.17 4.46
CA VAL A 189 -21.71 -16.76 3.66
C VAL A 189 -22.77 -17.87 3.60
N ASN A 190 -24.03 -17.47 3.74
CA ASN A 190 -25.15 -18.39 3.71
C ASN A 190 -25.48 -18.81 2.27
N ASN A 191 -25.99 -20.03 2.13
CA ASN A 191 -26.56 -20.49 0.87
C ASN A 191 -27.80 -19.66 0.52
N GLY A 192 -27.92 -19.23 -0.74
CA GLY A 192 -28.98 -18.34 -1.23
C GLY A 192 -28.65 -16.84 -1.16
N GLU A 193 -27.48 -16.44 -0.65
CA GLU A 193 -27.11 -15.02 -0.59
C GLU A 193 -26.75 -14.47 -1.99
N ALA A 194 -27.32 -13.31 -2.35
CA ALA A 194 -27.14 -12.67 -3.65
C ALA A 194 -25.84 -11.84 -3.72
N VAL A 195 -24.70 -12.53 -3.61
CA VAL A 195 -23.39 -11.88 -3.47
C VAL A 195 -22.97 -11.04 -4.69
N GLY A 196 -23.51 -11.30 -5.87
CA GLY A 196 -23.29 -10.46 -7.04
C GLY A 196 -23.87 -9.04 -6.90
N VAL A 197 -25.11 -8.93 -6.44
CA VAL A 197 -25.75 -7.62 -6.18
C VAL A 197 -25.03 -6.87 -5.08
N ILE A 198 -24.63 -7.57 -4.02
CA ILE A 198 -23.86 -7.01 -2.90
C ILE A 198 -22.53 -6.44 -3.43
N ALA A 199 -21.77 -7.21 -4.20
CA ALA A 199 -20.49 -6.78 -4.76
C ALA A 199 -20.65 -5.55 -5.68
N ALA A 200 -21.67 -5.54 -6.54
CA ALA A 200 -21.94 -4.39 -7.41
C ALA A 200 -22.26 -3.11 -6.62
N GLN A 201 -23.02 -3.22 -5.52
CA GLN A 201 -23.32 -2.10 -4.64
C GLN A 201 -22.10 -1.62 -3.86
N SER A 202 -21.29 -2.55 -3.34
CA SER A 202 -20.04 -2.24 -2.62
C SER A 202 -19.00 -1.51 -3.49
N ILE A 203 -19.10 -1.58 -4.81
CA ILE A 203 -18.29 -0.79 -5.74
C ILE A 203 -19.01 0.51 -6.11
N GLY A 204 -20.29 0.41 -6.45
CA GLY A 204 -21.07 1.49 -7.04
C GLY A 204 -21.40 2.64 -6.08
N GLU A 205 -21.80 2.35 -4.84
CA GLU A 205 -22.15 3.37 -3.85
C GLU A 205 -20.90 4.18 -3.43
N PRO A 206 -19.78 3.56 -3.04
CA PRO A 206 -18.56 4.31 -2.73
C PRO A 206 -18.00 5.06 -3.92
N GLY A 207 -18.04 4.49 -5.14
CA GLY A 207 -17.57 5.17 -6.36
C GLY A 207 -18.37 6.44 -6.66
N THR A 208 -19.68 6.39 -6.48
CA THR A 208 -20.56 7.55 -6.66
C THR A 208 -20.32 8.58 -5.57
N GLN A 209 -20.13 8.13 -4.33
CA GLN A 209 -19.85 9.00 -3.19
C GLN A 209 -18.50 9.72 -3.32
N LEU A 210 -17.45 9.02 -3.75
CA LEU A 210 -16.12 9.60 -4.01
C LEU A 210 -16.16 10.63 -5.13
N THR A 211 -16.91 10.33 -6.20
CA THR A 211 -17.12 11.26 -7.32
C THR A 211 -17.82 12.54 -6.84
N MET A 212 -18.74 12.43 -5.90
CA MET A 212 -19.29 13.63 -5.26
C MET A 212 -18.21 14.31 -4.41
N ARG A 213 -17.73 13.68 -3.33
CA ARG A 213 -16.87 14.34 -2.32
C ARG A 213 -15.59 14.98 -2.86
N THR A 214 -14.97 14.42 -3.90
CA THR A 214 -13.63 14.84 -4.35
C THR A 214 -13.66 16.10 -5.23
N PHE A 215 -14.66 16.25 -6.10
CA PHE A 215 -14.69 17.36 -7.07
C PHE A 215 -15.30 18.66 -6.51
N HIS A 216 -16.05 18.60 -5.40
CA HIS A 216 -16.62 19.81 -4.77
C HIS A 216 -15.57 20.72 -4.13
N ILE A 217 -14.39 20.19 -3.80
CA ILE A 217 -13.30 20.92 -3.14
C ILE A 217 -12.49 21.74 -4.18
N GLY A 218 -12.85 21.64 -5.48
CA GLY A 218 -12.17 22.06 -6.70
C GLY A 218 -11.79 23.54 -6.88
N GLY A 219 -11.48 24.27 -5.82
CA GLY A 219 -10.76 25.54 -5.88
C GLY A 219 -9.29 25.36 -5.55
N ALA A 220 -8.96 24.77 -4.39
CA ALA A 220 -7.62 24.80 -3.84
C ALA A 220 -6.84 23.50 -4.10
N ALA A 221 -5.72 23.61 -4.79
CA ALA A 221 -4.78 22.50 -4.94
C ALA A 221 -3.97 22.34 -3.63
N SER A 222 -4.14 21.21 -2.94
CA SER A 222 -3.27 20.83 -1.83
C SER A 222 -2.91 19.34 -1.93
N ARG A 223 -1.62 19.04 -2.11
CA ARG A 223 -1.09 17.73 -1.80
C ARG A 223 -0.92 17.65 -0.28
N ALA A 224 -1.46 16.61 0.35
CA ALA A 224 -1.03 16.27 1.71
C ALA A 224 0.45 15.88 1.64
N ALA A 225 1.25 16.30 2.63
CA ALA A 225 2.62 15.84 2.75
C ALA A 225 2.60 14.33 3.00
N VAL A 226 3.34 13.57 2.19
CA VAL A 226 3.52 12.13 2.44
C VAL A 226 4.41 12.00 3.66
N ALA A 227 4.04 11.13 4.60
CA ALA A 227 4.82 10.91 5.80
C ALA A 227 6.20 10.34 5.43
N SER A 228 7.26 11.02 5.87
CA SER A 228 8.67 10.64 5.63
C SER A 228 9.42 10.31 6.93
N SER A 229 8.72 10.35 8.06
CA SER A 229 9.29 10.04 9.36
C SER A 229 8.21 9.65 10.36
N VAL A 230 8.64 9.01 11.44
CA VAL A 230 7.80 8.68 12.59
C VAL A 230 8.43 9.18 13.88
N GLU A 231 7.64 9.82 14.73
CA GLU A 231 8.05 10.44 15.98
C GLU A 231 7.34 9.79 17.17
N ALA A 232 8.06 9.66 18.29
CA ALA A 232 7.52 9.15 19.54
C ALA A 232 6.58 10.18 20.19
N LYS A 233 5.40 9.76 20.64
CA LYS A 233 4.47 10.65 21.37
C LYS A 233 4.64 10.56 22.88
N SER A 234 5.26 9.49 23.37
CA SER A 234 5.48 9.20 24.78
C SER A 234 6.96 8.97 25.07
N ALA A 235 7.35 9.26 26.31
CA ALA A 235 8.63 8.80 26.85
C ALA A 235 8.55 7.31 27.23
N GLY A 236 9.67 6.62 27.09
CA GLY A 236 9.79 5.19 27.38
C GLY A 236 11.07 4.58 26.84
N SER A 237 11.19 3.25 26.95
CA SER A 237 12.27 2.47 26.34
C SER A 237 11.84 1.88 25.00
N ILE A 238 12.72 1.97 24.00
CA ILE A 238 12.49 1.38 22.68
C ILE A 238 12.63 -0.14 22.71
N GLY A 239 11.57 -0.83 22.32
CA GLY A 239 11.58 -2.23 21.93
C GLY A 239 11.41 -2.36 20.41
N PHE A 240 11.89 -3.47 19.87
CA PHE A 240 11.60 -3.86 18.50
C PHE A 240 10.80 -5.16 18.51
N ASN A 241 9.90 -5.33 17.53
CA ASN A 241 9.20 -6.60 17.38
C ASN A 241 10.17 -7.72 16.95
N SER A 242 9.74 -8.98 17.13
CA SER A 242 10.56 -10.17 16.81
C SER A 242 10.97 -10.25 15.34
N THR A 243 10.20 -9.65 14.44
CA THR A 243 10.47 -9.64 13.00
C THR A 243 11.40 -8.50 12.57
N MET A 244 11.74 -7.56 13.46
CA MET A 244 12.62 -6.44 13.14
C MET A 244 14.04 -6.93 12.84
N ARG A 245 14.49 -6.65 11.63
CA ARG A 245 15.86 -6.88 11.18
C ARG A 245 16.40 -5.58 10.60
N TYR A 246 17.64 -5.24 10.94
CA TYR A 246 18.30 -4.04 10.44
C TYR A 246 19.79 -4.31 10.20
N VAL A 247 20.37 -3.57 9.26
CA VAL A 247 21.79 -3.62 8.91
C VAL A 247 22.43 -2.26 9.11
N SER A 248 23.71 -2.22 9.45
CA SER A 248 24.44 -0.96 9.55
C SER A 248 25.06 -0.60 8.19
N ASN A 249 24.78 0.60 7.70
CA ASN A 249 25.42 1.15 6.51
C ASN A 249 26.88 1.56 6.85
N THR A 250 27.70 1.78 5.83
CA THR A 250 29.05 2.36 5.91
C THR A 250 29.14 3.67 6.71
N LYS A 251 28.05 4.43 6.80
CA LYS A 251 27.94 5.66 7.60
C LYS A 251 27.57 5.43 9.08
N GLY A 252 27.36 4.18 9.50
CA GLY A 252 26.94 3.82 10.85
C GLY A 252 25.42 3.97 11.11
N GLU A 253 24.64 4.34 10.10
CA GLU A 253 23.18 4.40 10.15
C GLU A 253 22.58 2.99 10.14
N LEU A 254 21.52 2.78 10.92
CA LEU A 254 20.80 1.50 10.97
C LEU A 254 19.67 1.53 9.93
N VAL A 255 19.64 0.59 9.00
CA VAL A 255 18.66 0.51 7.92
C VAL A 255 17.80 -0.73 8.10
N VAL A 256 16.47 -0.55 8.12
CA VAL A 256 15.51 -1.63 8.28
C VAL A 256 15.47 -2.50 7.03
N ILE A 257 15.61 -3.82 7.22
CA ILE A 257 15.49 -4.83 6.16
C ILE A 257 14.27 -5.74 6.35
N ALA A 258 13.52 -5.55 7.44
CA ALA A 258 12.24 -6.22 7.65
C ALA A 258 11.10 -5.55 6.86
N ARG A 259 10.15 -6.36 6.37
CA ARG A 259 8.92 -5.86 5.71
C ARG A 259 7.81 -5.49 6.71
N SER A 260 7.81 -6.16 7.86
CA SER A 260 6.85 -5.97 8.96
C SER A 260 7.55 -5.51 10.24
N GLY A 261 8.53 -4.61 10.10
CA GLY A 261 9.27 -4.06 11.24
C GLY A 261 8.42 -3.08 12.04
N GLU A 262 8.41 -3.22 13.36
CA GLU A 262 7.70 -2.32 14.27
C GLU A 262 8.60 -1.86 15.41
N ILE A 263 8.47 -0.59 15.75
CA ILE A 263 9.07 0.02 16.94
C ILE A 263 7.99 0.10 18.00
N VAL A 264 8.25 -0.51 19.15
CA VAL A 264 7.37 -0.50 20.32
C VAL A 264 8.00 0.39 21.40
N ILE A 265 7.20 1.19 22.08
CA ILE A 265 7.68 2.01 23.21
C ILE A 265 7.08 1.40 24.48
N HIS A 266 7.95 0.97 25.40
CA HIS A 266 7.56 0.45 26.71
C HIS A 266 7.64 1.52 27.79
N ASP A 267 6.78 1.44 28.80
CA ASP A 267 6.90 2.23 30.03
C ASP A 267 7.97 1.66 30.98
N ASP A 268 8.23 2.35 32.09
CA ASP A 268 9.19 1.91 33.11
C ASP A 268 8.79 0.58 33.80
N LEU A 269 7.55 0.11 33.60
CA LEU A 269 6.99 -1.14 34.11
C LEU A 269 6.94 -2.23 33.00
N GLY A 270 7.51 -1.97 31.82
CA GLY A 270 7.57 -2.90 30.69
C GLY A 270 6.29 -3.01 29.84
N ARG A 271 5.27 -2.19 30.11
CA ARG A 271 4.00 -2.21 29.36
C ARG A 271 4.14 -1.42 28.06
N GLU A 272 3.56 -1.95 26.98
CA GLU A 272 3.53 -1.26 25.69
C GLU A 272 2.63 -0.01 25.77
N ARG A 273 3.19 1.15 25.40
CA ARG A 273 2.46 2.41 25.29
C ARG A 273 2.13 2.75 23.84
N GLU A 274 3.08 2.51 22.94
CA GLU A 274 2.98 2.87 21.53
C GLU A 274 3.60 1.81 20.64
N ARG A 275 3.07 1.70 19.42
CA ARG A 275 3.55 0.82 18.38
C ARG A 275 3.53 1.58 17.05
N HIS A 276 4.67 1.60 16.37
CA HIS A 276 4.88 2.34 15.13
C HIS A 276 5.41 1.39 14.06
N LYS A 277 4.68 1.26 12.95
CA LYS A 277 5.14 0.48 11.79
C LYS A 277 6.23 1.24 11.06
N VAL A 278 7.27 0.52 10.62
CA VAL A 278 8.42 1.09 9.92
C VAL A 278 8.61 0.36 8.59
N PRO A 279 8.67 1.08 7.45
CA PRO A 279 8.80 0.47 6.14
C PRO A 279 10.21 -0.09 5.90
N TYR A 280 10.31 -0.99 4.92
CA TYR A 280 11.58 -1.52 4.44
C TYR A 280 12.45 -0.38 3.90
N GLY A 281 13.71 -0.33 4.32
CA GLY A 281 14.67 0.68 3.93
C GLY A 281 14.60 1.99 4.70
N ALA A 282 13.73 2.07 5.71
CA ALA A 282 13.77 3.18 6.65
C ALA A 282 15.10 3.19 7.42
N ILE A 283 15.61 4.38 7.68
CA ILE A 283 16.77 4.60 8.53
C ILE A 283 16.25 4.80 9.96
N LEU A 284 16.71 3.96 10.88
CA LEU A 284 16.40 4.07 12.31
C LEU A 284 17.30 5.13 12.94
N ALA A 285 16.69 6.09 13.61
CA ALA A 285 17.40 7.09 14.41
C ALA A 285 17.61 6.63 15.87
N VAL A 286 16.98 5.52 16.26
CA VAL A 286 17.04 4.95 17.62
C VAL A 286 17.59 3.53 17.61
N LYS A 287 18.11 3.09 18.76
CA LYS A 287 18.59 1.73 19.01
C LYS A 287 17.65 0.96 19.93
N ALA A 288 17.75 -0.37 19.91
CA ALA A 288 17.08 -1.22 20.89
C ALA A 288 17.47 -0.81 22.32
N ASP A 289 16.50 -0.87 23.23
CA ASP A 289 16.61 -0.53 24.65
C ASP A 289 17.01 0.93 24.95
N GLN A 290 17.01 1.79 23.95
CA GLN A 290 17.29 3.20 24.13
C GLN A 290 16.12 3.88 24.86
N GLN A 291 16.42 4.60 25.95
CA GLN A 291 15.44 5.50 26.56
C GLN A 291 15.28 6.77 25.73
N ILE A 292 14.02 7.13 25.48
CA ILE A 292 13.65 8.31 24.70
C ILE A 292 12.62 9.17 25.43
N LYS A 293 12.59 10.45 25.08
CA LYS A 293 11.54 11.38 25.47
C LYS A 293 10.50 11.48 24.35
N ALA A 294 9.32 11.98 24.69
CA ALA A 294 8.33 12.36 23.68
C ALA A 294 8.91 13.41 22.70
N GLY A 295 8.58 13.29 21.42
CA GLY A 295 9.02 14.17 20.33
C GLY A 295 10.31 13.74 19.63
N VAL A 296 10.90 12.59 19.97
CA VAL A 296 12.09 12.08 19.28
C VAL A 296 11.69 11.34 18.00
N VAL A 297 12.38 11.65 16.89
CA VAL A 297 12.24 10.91 15.62
C VAL A 297 12.78 9.50 15.82
N LEU A 298 11.96 8.50 15.52
CA LEU A 298 12.28 7.08 15.64
C LEU A 298 12.91 6.55 14.35
N ALA A 299 12.32 6.90 13.20
CA ALA A 299 12.81 6.49 11.89
C ALA A 299 12.46 7.53 10.82
N ASN A 300 13.25 7.57 9.76
CA ASN A 300 13.05 8.40 8.58
C ASN A 300 13.23 7.59 7.28
N TRP A 301 12.52 7.98 6.23
CA TRP A 301 12.62 7.35 4.92
C TRP A 301 12.27 8.36 3.83
N ASP A 302 12.69 8.06 2.60
CA ASP A 302 12.24 8.80 1.42
C ASP A 302 10.94 8.15 0.91
N PRO A 303 9.81 8.88 0.89
CA PRO A 303 8.53 8.33 0.46
C PRO A 303 8.45 8.05 -1.05
N LEU A 304 9.43 8.49 -1.84
CA LEU A 304 9.40 8.38 -3.30
C LEU A 304 10.39 7.34 -3.84
N THR A 305 11.23 6.76 -3.00
CA THR A 305 12.26 5.81 -3.43
C THR A 305 12.14 4.49 -2.69
N ARG A 306 12.36 3.38 -3.42
CA ARG A 306 12.51 2.05 -2.84
C ARG A 306 14.00 1.70 -2.81
N PRO A 307 14.70 1.90 -1.69
CA PRO A 307 16.10 1.53 -1.64
C PRO A 307 16.21 0.01 -1.75
N ILE A 308 17.02 -0.48 -2.66
CA ILE A 308 17.34 -1.91 -2.76
C ILE A 308 18.57 -2.14 -1.88
N ILE A 309 18.38 -2.85 -0.77
CA ILE A 309 19.41 -3.02 0.26
C ILE A 309 19.88 -4.47 0.29
N THR A 310 21.19 -4.64 0.39
CA THR A 310 21.84 -5.95 0.49
C THR A 310 22.28 -6.22 1.92
N GLU A 311 21.97 -7.40 2.44
CA GLU A 311 22.44 -7.82 3.79
C GLU A 311 23.93 -8.15 3.82
N PHE A 312 24.52 -8.39 2.64
CA PHE A 312 25.88 -8.90 2.49
C PHE A 312 26.80 -7.90 1.82
N ALA A 313 28.06 -7.88 2.27
CA ALA A 313 29.12 -7.12 1.61
C ALA A 313 29.65 -7.89 0.39
N GLY A 314 29.85 -7.18 -0.72
CA GLY A 314 30.41 -7.76 -1.93
C GLY A 314 30.48 -6.74 -3.06
N LYS A 315 31.18 -7.10 -4.13
CA LYS A 315 31.20 -6.34 -5.38
C LYS A 315 29.92 -6.64 -6.16
N VAL A 316 29.19 -5.59 -6.54
CA VAL A 316 27.97 -5.68 -7.35
C VAL A 316 28.32 -6.10 -8.78
N LYS A 317 27.64 -7.14 -9.28
CA LYS A 317 27.63 -7.53 -10.69
C LYS A 317 26.21 -7.53 -11.21
N PHE A 318 25.96 -6.76 -12.25
CA PHE A 318 24.69 -6.77 -12.97
C PHE A 318 24.62 -7.98 -13.90
N GLU A 319 23.47 -8.63 -13.92
CA GLU A 319 23.14 -9.73 -14.82
C GLU A 319 21.80 -9.43 -15.50
N ASN A 320 21.73 -9.69 -16.80
CA ASN A 320 20.53 -9.42 -17.62
C ASN A 320 20.09 -7.94 -17.62
N VAL A 321 21.04 -7.01 -17.57
CA VAL A 321 20.80 -5.56 -17.71
C VAL A 321 21.23 -5.16 -19.12
N GLU A 322 20.33 -5.29 -20.08
CA GLU A 322 20.54 -4.97 -21.49
C GLU A 322 19.65 -3.79 -21.92
N GLU A 323 20.29 -2.73 -22.43
CA GLU A 323 19.61 -1.53 -22.90
C GLU A 323 18.69 -1.83 -24.10
N GLY A 324 17.43 -1.42 -24.01
CA GLY A 324 16.39 -1.66 -24.99
C GLY A 324 15.62 -2.98 -24.83
N LEU A 325 16.16 -3.95 -24.08
CA LEU A 325 15.51 -5.25 -23.83
C LEU A 325 14.91 -5.32 -22.42
N THR A 326 15.72 -5.08 -21.38
CA THR A 326 15.32 -5.16 -19.97
C THR A 326 15.38 -3.81 -19.25
N VAL A 327 16.20 -2.87 -19.73
CA VAL A 327 16.28 -1.50 -19.20
C VAL A 327 16.23 -0.47 -20.32
N ALA A 328 15.71 0.72 -20.05
CA ALA A 328 15.70 1.85 -20.96
C ALA A 328 16.43 3.03 -20.33
N LYS A 329 17.26 3.72 -21.11
CA LYS A 329 17.93 4.93 -20.66
C LYS A 329 16.95 6.10 -20.65
N GLN A 330 16.73 6.67 -19.48
CA GLN A 330 15.99 7.92 -19.31
C GLN A 330 16.98 9.03 -19.04
N VAL A 331 16.92 10.09 -19.85
CA VAL A 331 17.73 11.28 -19.64
C VAL A 331 16.84 12.32 -18.96
N ASP A 332 17.29 12.82 -17.83
CA ASP A 332 16.65 13.96 -17.18
C ASP A 332 17.03 15.22 -17.97
N GLU A 333 16.02 15.89 -18.55
CA GLU A 333 16.20 17.09 -19.38
C GLU A 333 16.76 18.29 -18.59
N VAL A 334 16.61 18.30 -17.26
CA VAL A 334 17.05 19.40 -16.41
C VAL A 334 18.49 19.19 -15.95
N THR A 335 18.84 17.98 -15.52
CA THR A 335 20.17 17.68 -14.96
C THR A 335 21.16 17.12 -15.98
N GLY A 336 20.68 16.64 -17.13
CA GLY A 336 21.49 15.96 -18.14
C GLY A 336 22.03 14.60 -17.69
N LEU A 337 21.65 14.13 -16.49
CA LEU A 337 22.03 12.82 -15.99
C LEU A 337 21.17 11.75 -16.65
N SER A 338 21.81 10.65 -17.04
CA SER A 338 21.12 9.49 -17.57
C SER A 338 20.97 8.41 -16.51
N THR A 339 19.74 7.99 -16.25
CA THR A 339 19.39 6.84 -15.42
C THR A 339 18.94 5.68 -16.29
N LEU A 340 19.14 4.44 -15.83
CA LEU A 340 18.59 3.25 -16.46
C LEU A 340 17.33 2.85 -15.70
N VAL A 341 16.20 2.78 -16.39
CA VAL A 341 14.91 2.42 -15.82
C VAL A 341 14.53 1.02 -16.30
N VAL A 342 14.13 0.15 -15.37
CA VAL A 342 13.73 -1.22 -15.73
C VAL A 342 12.40 -1.21 -16.48
N ILE A 343 12.38 -1.82 -17.66
CA ILE A 343 11.20 -1.94 -18.51
C ILE A 343 10.68 -3.37 -18.52
N ASP A 344 9.37 -3.53 -18.74
CA ASP A 344 8.79 -4.85 -19.00
C ASP A 344 9.30 -5.34 -20.37
N PRO A 345 9.98 -6.51 -20.44
CA PRO A 345 10.48 -7.02 -21.71
C PRO A 345 9.33 -7.21 -22.69
N LYS A 346 9.35 -6.46 -23.80
CA LYS A 346 8.35 -6.60 -24.87
C LYS A 346 8.37 -8.05 -25.37
N ARG A 347 7.20 -8.72 -25.39
CA ARG A 347 6.99 -10.07 -25.94
C ARG A 347 7.25 -10.17 -27.45
N ARG A 348 8.45 -9.86 -27.93
CA ARG A 348 8.88 -10.13 -29.30
C ARG A 348 9.92 -11.24 -29.28
N GLY A 349 9.45 -12.48 -29.48
CA GLY A 349 10.27 -13.59 -29.96
C GLY A 349 11.22 -14.31 -28.98
N ALA A 350 11.44 -13.81 -27.76
CA ALA A 350 12.30 -14.51 -26.79
C ALA A 350 11.54 -15.62 -26.04
N THR A 351 12.04 -16.86 -26.12
CA THR A 351 11.47 -18.07 -25.48
C THR A 351 11.61 -18.08 -23.96
N LYS A 352 12.28 -17.08 -23.36
CA LYS A 352 12.51 -16.96 -21.92
C LYS A 352 12.36 -15.50 -21.49
N VAL A 353 11.48 -15.22 -20.53
CA VAL A 353 11.36 -13.90 -19.90
C VAL A 353 12.55 -13.73 -18.97
N VAL A 354 13.54 -12.96 -19.40
CA VAL A 354 14.73 -12.67 -18.59
C VAL A 354 14.46 -11.42 -17.75
N ARG A 355 14.77 -11.48 -16.46
CA ARG A 355 14.60 -10.35 -15.53
C ARG A 355 15.97 -9.77 -15.15
N PRO A 356 16.11 -8.44 -15.11
CA PRO A 356 17.34 -7.80 -14.66
C PRO A 356 17.55 -8.06 -13.17
N GLN A 357 18.78 -8.44 -12.81
CA GLN A 357 19.13 -8.77 -11.43
C GLN A 357 20.57 -8.37 -11.10
N VAL A 358 20.83 -8.21 -9.80
CA VAL A 358 22.15 -8.00 -9.22
C VAL A 358 22.59 -9.26 -8.50
N LYS A 359 23.84 -9.64 -8.69
CA LYS A 359 24.57 -10.61 -7.88
C LYS A 359 25.69 -9.94 -7.12
N LEU A 360 26.01 -10.49 -5.95
CA LEU A 360 27.17 -10.07 -5.16
C LEU A 360 28.32 -11.05 -5.36
N ILE A 361 29.51 -10.53 -5.57
CA ILE A 361 30.75 -11.29 -5.73
C ILE A 361 31.70 -10.97 -4.57
N ASP A 362 32.34 -11.99 -4.03
CA ASP A 362 33.38 -11.84 -3.02
C ASP A 362 34.73 -11.39 -3.60
N ALA A 363 35.74 -11.21 -2.75
CA ALA A 363 37.09 -10.81 -3.19
C ALA A 363 37.81 -11.89 -4.03
N SER A 364 37.40 -13.16 -3.92
CA SER A 364 37.91 -14.30 -4.69
C SER A 364 37.23 -14.49 -6.04
N GLY A 365 36.22 -13.68 -6.37
CA GLY A 365 35.48 -13.79 -7.62
C GLY A 365 34.34 -14.82 -7.59
N ALA A 366 34.04 -15.41 -6.42
CA ALA A 366 32.93 -16.33 -6.24
C ALA A 366 31.65 -15.60 -5.81
N GLU A 367 30.50 -16.19 -6.10
CA GLU A 367 29.21 -15.62 -5.74
C GLU A 367 29.01 -15.68 -4.22
N VAL A 368 28.61 -14.56 -3.61
CA VAL A 368 28.30 -14.50 -2.18
C VAL A 368 27.05 -15.35 -1.95
N LYS A 369 27.17 -16.37 -1.10
CA LYS A 369 26.06 -17.26 -0.72
C LYS A 369 25.44 -16.81 0.60
N ILE A 370 24.14 -17.05 0.75
CA ILE A 370 23.43 -16.81 2.01
C ILE A 370 23.94 -17.82 3.06
N PRO A 371 24.41 -17.38 4.25
CA PRO A 371 24.92 -18.26 5.29
C PRO A 371 23.93 -19.38 5.62
N GLY A 372 24.39 -20.63 5.58
CA GLY A 372 23.56 -21.81 5.84
C GLY A 372 22.81 -22.37 4.62
N THR A 373 22.93 -21.76 3.44
CA THR A 373 22.37 -22.30 2.19
C THR A 373 23.37 -22.27 1.04
N ASP A 374 23.14 -23.09 0.02
CA ASP A 374 23.93 -23.07 -1.22
C ASP A 374 23.45 -22.00 -2.21
N HIS A 375 22.48 -21.16 -1.84
CA HIS A 375 21.89 -20.15 -2.70
C HIS A 375 22.73 -18.87 -2.75
N SER A 376 23.04 -18.42 -3.97
CA SER A 376 23.71 -17.14 -4.24
C SER A 376 22.78 -15.96 -3.97
N VAL A 377 23.29 -14.92 -3.31
CA VAL A 377 22.56 -13.66 -3.07
C VAL A 377 22.28 -12.99 -4.41
N THR A 378 21.01 -13.04 -4.82
CA THR A 378 20.54 -12.47 -6.09
C THR A 378 19.35 -11.57 -5.81
N ILE A 379 19.41 -10.34 -6.32
CA ILE A 379 18.39 -9.32 -6.08
C ILE A 379 17.83 -8.89 -7.44
N GLY A 380 16.57 -9.21 -7.70
CA GLY A 380 15.88 -8.82 -8.92
C GLY A 380 15.39 -7.38 -8.85
N PHE A 381 15.42 -6.66 -9.97
CA PHE A 381 14.80 -5.34 -10.05
C PHE A 381 13.32 -5.45 -10.45
N PRO A 382 12.41 -4.75 -9.75
CA PRO A 382 11.04 -4.62 -10.23
C PRO A 382 10.98 -3.67 -11.43
N VAL A 383 9.91 -3.79 -12.23
CA VAL A 383 9.66 -2.87 -13.35
C VAL A 383 9.43 -1.46 -12.82
N GLY A 384 10.08 -0.47 -13.44
CA GLY A 384 10.07 0.93 -13.02
C GLY A 384 11.04 1.28 -11.89
N ALA A 385 11.90 0.35 -11.47
CA ALA A 385 13.03 0.62 -10.56
C ALA A 385 14.17 1.36 -11.24
#